data_AF-A0A0B6YSR5-F1
#
_entry.id   AF-A0A0B6YSR5-F1
#
_cell.length_a   1.000
_cell.length_b   1.000
_cell.length_c   1.000
_cell.angle_alpha   90.00
_cell.angle_beta   90.00
_cell.angle_gamma   90.00
#
_symmetry.space_group_name_H-M   'P 1'
#
loop_
_entity.id
_entity.type
_entity.pdbx_description
1 polymer ?
#
loop_
_entity_poly.entity_id
_entity_poly.type
_entity_poly.pdbx_seq_one_letter_code
_entity_poly.pdbx_strand_id
1 'polypeptide(L)'
;MSMIAKNRIHSAWTPLNSEDTNNKIFEERMNLVSKWFLKWNDDQRKALFDKLVGIGKRKQLEYARELIDNRVPCTKDDFTRYLPRVITLYIFSYLDARSLCKCAQVCWYWRYLTELDHLWMPKCLHFGWYLSFTPSPYENGVWKRHFIE
;
A
#
# COMPACT_ATOMS: atom_id res chain seq x y z
N MET A 1 -9.57 -4.95 49.55
CA MET A 1 -8.86 -4.42 48.36
C MET A 1 -8.08 -5.56 47.73
N SER A 2 -8.62 -6.16 46.67
CA SER A 2 -8.01 -7.32 46.00
C SER A 2 -6.86 -6.87 45.11
N MET A 3 -5.64 -7.28 45.43
CA MET A 3 -4.49 -7.13 44.53
C MET A 3 -4.62 -8.18 43.43
N ILE A 4 -5.16 -7.76 42.29
CA ILE A 4 -5.10 -8.54 41.05
C ILE A 4 -3.62 -8.63 40.68
N ALA A 5 -3.02 -9.80 40.93
CA ALA A 5 -1.73 -10.17 40.38
C ALA A 5 -1.83 -10.05 38.86
N LYS A 6 -1.23 -9.01 38.29
CA LYS A 6 -1.00 -8.94 36.85
C LYS A 6 -0.17 -10.17 36.51
N ASN A 7 -0.76 -11.16 35.82
CA ASN A 7 -0.09 -12.34 35.30
C ASN A 7 1.08 -11.89 34.40
N ARG A 8 2.24 -11.65 35.00
CA ARG A 8 3.51 -11.48 34.30
C ARG A 8 4.05 -12.89 34.08
N ILE A 9 3.59 -13.53 33.00
CA ILE A 9 4.11 -14.84 32.59
C ILE A 9 5.49 -14.59 31.97
N HIS A 10 6.49 -14.34 32.82
CA HIS A 10 7.88 -14.43 32.42
C HIS A 10 8.28 -15.91 32.47
N SER A 11 9.13 -16.35 31.54
CA SER A 11 9.70 -17.70 31.65
C SER A 11 10.41 -17.83 33.00
N ALA A 12 10.43 -19.04 33.59
CA ALA A 12 11.15 -19.29 34.85
C ALA A 12 12.64 -18.86 34.80
N TRP A 13 13.20 -18.73 33.59
CA TRP A 13 14.58 -18.35 33.32
C TRP A 13 14.76 -16.87 32.93
N THR A 14 13.76 -16.00 33.09
CA THR A 14 13.91 -14.57 32.80
C THR A 14 14.41 -13.85 34.06
N PRO A 15 15.64 -13.32 34.08
CA PRO A 15 16.16 -12.56 35.22
C PRO A 15 15.35 -11.27 35.36
N LEU A 16 14.65 -11.12 36.48
CA LEU A 16 13.85 -9.92 36.76
C LEU A 16 14.63 -8.83 37.50
N ASN A 17 15.80 -9.19 38.04
CA ASN A 17 16.58 -8.34 38.94
C ASN A 17 17.72 -7.59 38.23
N SER A 18 17.99 -7.90 36.95
CA SER A 18 19.04 -7.28 36.15
C SER A 18 18.57 -7.12 34.71
N GLU A 19 18.41 -5.88 34.28
CA GLU A 19 18.03 -5.54 32.90
C GLU A 19 19.08 -6.01 31.89
N ASP A 20 20.37 -5.81 32.20
CA ASP A 20 21.47 -6.28 31.35
C ASP A 20 21.44 -7.79 31.12
N THR A 21 21.18 -8.57 32.17
CA THR A 21 21.12 -10.03 32.06
C THR A 21 19.89 -10.47 31.28
N ASN A 22 18.76 -9.77 31.44
CA ASN A 22 17.55 -10.02 30.66
C ASN A 22 17.77 -9.74 29.16
N ASN A 23 18.40 -8.61 28.83
CA ASN A 23 18.73 -8.24 27.46
C ASN A 23 19.66 -9.27 26.80
N LYS A 24 20.69 -9.74 27.51
CA LYS A 24 21.57 -10.82 27.02
C LYS A 24 20.79 -12.10 26.71
N ILE A 25 19.90 -12.53 27.60
CA ILE A 25 19.09 -13.74 27.37
C ILE A 25 18.11 -13.54 26.22
N PHE A 26 17.54 -12.34 26.06
CA PHE A 26 16.70 -12.02 24.91
C PHE A 26 17.49 -12.16 23.60
N GLU A 27 18.69 -11.61 23.53
CA GLU A 27 19.57 -11.73 22.36
C GLU A 27 19.93 -13.19 22.05
N GLU A 28 20.28 -13.98 23.06
CA GLU A 28 20.58 -15.41 22.88
C GLU A 28 19.37 -16.17 22.32
N ARG A 29 18.17 -15.92 22.85
CA ARG A 29 16.93 -16.54 22.37
C ARG A 29 16.60 -16.11 20.93
N MET A 30 16.76 -14.82 20.63
CA MET A 30 16.54 -14.29 19.29
C MET A 30 17.50 -14.90 18.26
N ASN A 31 18.78 -15.03 18.63
CA ASN A 31 19.80 -15.67 17.82
C ASN A 31 19.50 -17.15 17.58
N LEU A 32 19.00 -17.87 18.59
CA LEU A 32 18.62 -19.28 18.46
C LEU A 32 17.44 -19.46 17.49
N VAL A 33 16.37 -18.66 17.64
CA VAL A 33 15.23 -18.69 16.71
C VAL A 33 15.68 -18.39 15.28
N SER A 34 16.56 -17.41 15.09
CA SER A 34 17.11 -17.06 13.78
C SER A 34 17.88 -18.23 13.15
N LYS A 35 18.71 -18.94 13.93
CA LYS A 35 19.44 -20.13 13.46
C LYS A 35 18.50 -21.25 13.03
N TRP A 36 17.42 -21.49 13.78
CA TRP A 36 16.42 -22.50 13.40
C TRP A 36 15.62 -22.08 12.16
N PHE A 37 15.20 -20.82 12.08
CA PHE A 37 14.47 -20.29 10.94
C PHE A 37 15.21 -20.51 9.62
N LEU A 38 16.53 -20.29 9.60
CA LEU A 38 17.36 -20.53 8.41
C LEU A 38 17.44 -22.01 8.00
N LYS A 39 17.28 -22.95 8.95
CA LYS A 39 17.30 -24.39 8.68
C LYS A 39 15.95 -24.96 8.27
N TRP A 40 14.86 -24.24 8.52
CA TRP A 40 13.50 -24.67 8.18
C TRP A 40 13.18 -24.50 6.69
N ASN A 41 12.24 -25.31 6.22
CA ASN A 41 11.67 -25.17 4.88
C ASN A 41 10.66 -24.00 4.83
N ASP A 42 10.18 -23.68 3.63
CA ASP A 42 9.31 -22.52 3.41
C ASP A 42 7.98 -22.60 4.19
N ASP A 43 7.34 -23.77 4.22
CA ASP A 43 6.08 -23.98 4.95
C ASP A 43 6.26 -23.78 6.47
N GLN A 44 7.37 -24.27 7.03
CA GLN A 44 7.71 -24.08 8.44
C GLN A 44 8.02 -22.61 8.76
N ARG A 45 8.70 -21.90 7.87
CA ARG A 45 8.96 -20.46 8.01
C ARG A 45 7.66 -19.66 7.98
N LYS A 46 6.75 -19.98 7.05
CA LYS A 46 5.40 -19.38 6.97
C LYS A 46 4.58 -19.65 8.22
N ALA A 47 4.58 -20.89 8.71
CA ALA A 47 3.89 -21.26 9.95
C ALA A 47 4.40 -20.47 11.17
N LEU A 48 5.70 -20.16 11.24
CA LEU A 48 6.24 -19.26 12.28
C LEU A 48 5.64 -17.86 12.13
N PHE A 49 5.62 -17.29 10.93
CA PHE A 49 5.05 -15.96 10.70
C PHE A 49 3.57 -15.90 11.09
N ASP A 50 2.77 -16.88 10.64
CA ASP A 50 1.34 -16.96 10.99
C ASP A 50 1.13 -16.98 12.50
N LYS A 51 1.95 -17.77 13.22
CA LYS A 51 1.89 -17.84 14.68
C LYS A 51 2.28 -16.53 15.34
N LEU A 52 3.35 -15.87 14.89
CA LEU A 52 3.82 -14.60 15.45
C LEU A 52 2.83 -13.46 15.20
N VAL A 53 2.24 -13.40 14.01
CA VAL A 53 1.17 -12.45 13.66
C VAL A 53 -0.08 -12.73 14.49
N GLY A 54 -0.48 -13.99 14.62
CA GLY A 54 -1.67 -14.39 15.38
C GLY A 54 -1.63 -14.03 16.87
N ILE A 55 -0.44 -13.95 17.48
CA ILE A 55 -0.27 -13.53 18.89
C ILE A 55 0.03 -12.03 19.05
N GLY A 56 0.28 -11.31 17.95
CA GLY A 56 0.67 -9.91 17.97
C GLY A 56 -0.49 -8.98 18.33
N LYS A 57 -0.20 -7.92 19.12
CA LYS A 57 -1.16 -6.84 19.38
C LYS A 57 -1.18 -5.86 18.22
N ARG A 58 -2.27 -5.10 18.05
CA ARG A 58 -2.44 -4.10 16.99
C ARG A 58 -1.20 -3.23 16.73
N LYS A 59 -0.63 -2.58 17.75
CA LYS A 59 0.58 -1.75 17.59
C LYS A 59 1.81 -2.54 17.10
N GLN A 60 1.95 -3.79 17.50
CA GLN A 60 3.03 -4.67 17.05
C GLN A 60 2.82 -5.10 15.59
N LEU A 61 1.57 -5.34 15.19
CA LEU A 61 1.21 -5.67 13.82
C LEU A 61 1.37 -4.46 12.87
N GLU A 62 1.04 -3.25 13.34
CA GLU A 62 1.31 -2.00 12.62
C GLU A 62 2.81 -1.83 12.37
N TYR A 63 3.63 -2.06 13.39
CA TYR A 63 5.09 -2.04 13.25
C TYR A 63 5.62 -3.14 12.31
N ALA A 64 5.09 -4.36 12.39
CA ALA A 64 5.45 -5.44 11.49
C ALA A 64 5.10 -5.11 10.04
N ARG A 65 3.94 -4.51 9.79
CA ARG A 65 3.54 -4.02 8.47
C ARG A 65 4.54 -2.99 7.93
N GLU A 66 4.88 -1.98 8.72
CA GLU A 66 5.86 -0.96 8.32
C GLU A 66 7.23 -1.57 7.95
N LEU A 67 7.71 -2.55 8.73
CA LEU A 67 8.94 -3.29 8.41
C LEU A 67 8.86 -4.05 7.09
N ILE A 68 7.70 -4.65 6.78
CA ILE A 68 7.48 -5.40 5.55
C ILE A 68 7.38 -4.44 4.36
N ASP A 69 6.59 -3.38 4.47
CA ASP A 69 6.38 -2.38 3.42
C ASP A 69 7.71 -1.71 3.01
N ASN A 70 8.64 -1.53 3.94
CA ASN A 70 9.99 -1.02 3.67
C ASN A 70 10.90 -2.01 2.91
N ARG A 71 10.62 -3.32 2.96
CA ARG A 71 11.45 -4.37 2.33
C ARG A 71 10.83 -4.93 1.06
N VAL A 72 9.52 -4.92 0.97
CA VAL A 72 8.75 -5.42 -0.17
C VAL A 72 8.10 -4.21 -0.81
N PRO A 73 8.63 -3.70 -1.94
CA PRO A 73 8.01 -2.56 -2.60
C PRO A 73 6.56 -2.89 -2.93
N CYS A 74 5.64 -1.99 -2.60
CA CYS A 74 4.25 -2.05 -3.06
C CYS A 74 4.23 -1.91 -4.59
N THR A 75 4.38 -3.04 -5.28
CA THR A 75 4.48 -3.10 -6.75
C THR A 75 3.12 -2.99 -7.45
N LYS A 76 2.01 -2.98 -6.70
CA LYS A 76 0.64 -3.03 -7.26
C LYS A 76 -0.36 -2.12 -6.54
N ASP A 77 0.11 -1.08 -5.86
CA ASP A 77 -0.81 -0.12 -5.27
C ASP A 77 -1.42 0.78 -6.36
N ASP A 78 -2.74 0.85 -6.35
CA ASP A 78 -3.49 1.77 -7.19
C ASP A 78 -3.28 3.19 -6.67
N PHE A 79 -2.27 3.89 -7.22
CA PHE A 79 -1.93 5.26 -6.82
C PHE A 79 -3.13 6.21 -6.87
N THR A 80 -4.13 5.94 -7.72
CA THR A 80 -5.33 6.77 -7.82
C THR A 80 -6.16 6.77 -6.53
N ARG A 81 -5.99 5.77 -5.66
CA ARG A 81 -6.67 5.65 -4.36
C ARG A 81 -5.98 6.41 -3.22
N TYR A 82 -4.70 6.73 -3.39
CA TYR A 82 -3.87 7.34 -2.35
C TYR A 82 -3.54 8.80 -2.66
N LEU A 83 -3.41 9.14 -3.94
CA LEU A 83 -3.07 10.50 -4.37
C LEU A 83 -4.32 11.38 -4.54
N PRO A 84 -4.24 12.68 -4.20
CA PRO A 84 -5.28 13.64 -4.54
C PRO A 84 -5.56 13.64 -6.04
N ARG A 85 -6.84 13.82 -6.43
CA ARG A 85 -7.29 13.75 -7.83
C ARG A 85 -6.45 14.60 -8.78
N VAL A 86 -6.02 15.79 -8.35
CA VAL A 86 -5.20 16.71 -9.15
C VAL A 86 -3.86 16.08 -9.53
N ILE A 87 -3.18 15.40 -8.60
CA ILE A 87 -1.90 14.73 -8.86
C ILE A 87 -2.10 13.53 -9.78
N THR A 88 -3.17 12.75 -9.55
CA THR A 88 -3.54 11.64 -10.43
C THR A 88 -3.78 12.09 -11.87
N LEU A 89 -4.51 13.19 -12.08
CA LEU A 89 -4.74 13.74 -13.41
C LEU A 89 -3.46 14.33 -14.03
N TYR A 90 -2.59 14.93 -13.22
CA TYR A 90 -1.28 15.38 -13.67
C TYR A 90 -0.43 14.22 -14.20
N ILE A 91 -0.37 13.09 -13.49
CA ILE A 91 0.30 11.88 -13.96
C ILE A 91 -0.32 11.39 -15.28
N PHE A 92 -1.65 11.28 -15.35
CA PHE A 92 -2.33 10.87 -16.59
C PHE A 92 -2.15 11.83 -17.76
N SER A 93 -1.90 13.12 -17.50
CA SER A 93 -1.72 14.12 -18.58
C SER A 93 -0.53 13.80 -19.48
N TYR A 94 0.51 13.14 -18.94
CA TYR A 94 1.70 12.68 -19.66
C TYR A 94 1.46 11.49 -20.59
N LEU A 95 0.34 10.78 -20.46
CA LEU A 95 0.03 9.62 -21.28
C LEU A 95 -0.53 10.03 -22.64
N ASP A 96 -0.18 9.30 -23.69
CA ASP A 96 -0.81 9.45 -25.00
C ASP A 96 -2.24 8.89 -25.01
N ALA A 97 -3.04 9.24 -26.02
CA ALA A 97 -4.44 8.82 -26.12
C ALA A 97 -4.61 7.29 -26.05
N ARG A 98 -3.70 6.52 -26.68
CA ARG A 98 -3.74 5.05 -26.63
C ARG A 98 -3.47 4.53 -25.23
N SER A 99 -2.49 5.09 -24.52
CA SER A 99 -2.22 4.70 -23.13
C SER A 99 -3.36 5.06 -22.20
N LEU A 100 -4.00 6.22 -22.36
CA LEU A 100 -5.22 6.56 -21.60
C LEU A 100 -6.35 5.56 -21.84
N CYS A 101 -6.55 5.11 -23.09
CA CYS A 101 -7.53 4.07 -23.39
C CYS A 101 -7.19 2.70 -22.78
N LYS A 102 -5.90 2.38 -22.58
CA LYS A 102 -5.48 1.19 -21.82
C LYS A 102 -5.74 1.38 -20.32
N CYS A 103 -5.42 2.54 -19.78
CA CYS A 103 -5.68 2.89 -18.38
C CYS A 103 -7.18 2.80 -18.04
N ALA A 104 -8.06 3.20 -18.96
CA ALA A 104 -9.51 3.08 -18.79
C ALA A 104 -10.00 1.63 -18.61
N GLN A 105 -9.21 0.62 -18.96
CA GLN A 105 -9.55 -0.81 -18.84
C GLN A 105 -9.12 -1.42 -17.49
N VAL A 106 -8.45 -0.67 -16.61
CA VAL A 106 -7.97 -1.17 -15.31
C VAL A 106 -9.13 -1.39 -14.34
N CYS A 107 -9.94 -0.36 -14.10
CA CYS A 107 -11.17 -0.44 -13.29
C CYS A 107 -12.09 0.74 -13.56
N TRP A 108 -13.32 0.71 -13.02
CA TRP A 108 -14.31 1.79 -13.17
C TRP A 108 -13.79 3.17 -12.73
N TYR A 109 -12.99 3.24 -11.67
CA TYR A 109 -12.46 4.52 -11.19
C TYR A 109 -11.37 5.07 -12.12
N TRP A 110 -10.50 4.21 -12.63
CA TRP A 110 -9.52 4.58 -13.66
C TRP A 110 -10.21 5.03 -14.94
N ARG A 111 -11.27 4.34 -15.37
CA ARG A 111 -12.10 4.75 -16.51
C ARG A 111 -12.65 6.16 -16.29
N TYR A 112 -13.29 6.40 -15.15
CA TYR A 112 -13.81 7.73 -14.81
C TYR A 112 -12.73 8.82 -14.90
N LEU A 113 -11.56 8.60 -14.29
CA LEU A 113 -10.47 9.58 -14.26
C LEU A 113 -9.87 9.84 -15.66
N THR A 114 -9.63 8.79 -16.42
CA THR A 114 -8.97 8.85 -17.74
C THR A 114 -9.88 9.40 -18.82
N GLU A 115 -11.20 9.44 -18.60
CA GLU A 115 -12.20 10.00 -19.52
C GLU A 115 -12.52 11.47 -19.26
N LEU A 116 -11.96 12.08 -18.20
CA LEU A 116 -12.21 13.48 -17.87
C LEU A 116 -11.67 14.43 -18.93
N ASP A 117 -12.46 15.47 -19.21
CA ASP A 117 -12.14 16.49 -20.22
C ASP A 117 -10.84 17.25 -19.94
N HIS A 118 -10.42 17.32 -18.68
CA HIS A 118 -9.13 17.88 -18.28
C HIS A 118 -7.94 17.19 -18.94
N LEU A 119 -8.08 15.92 -19.34
CA LEU A 119 -7.04 15.16 -20.04
C LEU A 119 -7.16 15.27 -21.56
N TRP A 120 -8.38 15.31 -22.08
CA TRP A 120 -8.64 15.27 -23.53
C TRP A 120 -8.64 16.65 -24.18
N MET A 121 -9.08 17.69 -23.48
CA MET A 121 -9.08 19.06 -23.98
C MET A 121 -7.68 19.52 -24.41
N PRO A 122 -6.62 19.43 -23.57
CA PRO A 122 -5.28 19.85 -24.00
C PRO A 122 -4.76 19.07 -25.20
N LYS A 123 -5.16 17.80 -25.35
CA LYS A 123 -4.76 16.94 -26.47
C LYS A 123 -5.45 17.35 -27.77
N CYS A 124 -6.74 17.66 -27.74
CA CYS A 124 -7.47 18.20 -28.90
C CYS A 124 -6.90 19.56 -29.32
N LEU A 125 -6.70 20.45 -28.35
CA LEU A 125 -6.16 21.79 -28.59
C LEU A 125 -4.74 21.75 -29.17
N HIS A 126 -3.92 20.75 -28.81
CA HIS A 126 -2.61 20.53 -29.42
C HIS A 126 -2.67 20.27 -30.93
N PHE A 127 -3.75 19.63 -31.41
CA PHE A 127 -4.01 19.43 -32.84
C PHE A 127 -4.81 20.57 -33.49
N GLY A 128 -5.13 21.64 -32.75
CA GLY A 128 -5.98 22.72 -33.24
C GLY A 128 -7.46 22.32 -33.39
N TRP A 129 -7.90 21.27 -32.69
CA TRP A 129 -9.29 20.83 -32.68
C TRP A 129 -10.07 21.57 -31.61
N TYR A 130 -11.04 22.37 -32.05
CA TYR A 130 -11.89 23.19 -31.19
C TYR A 130 -13.34 22.70 -31.28
N LEU A 131 -14.02 22.70 -30.14
CA LEU A 131 -15.46 22.47 -30.11
C LEU A 131 -16.19 23.65 -30.77
N SER A 132 -17.25 23.37 -31.51
CA SER A 132 -18.15 24.38 -32.08
C SER A 132 -19.09 25.02 -31.06
N PHE A 133 -19.08 24.50 -29.82
CA PHE A 133 -19.93 24.93 -28.72
C PHE A 133 -19.14 24.89 -27.41
N THR A 134 -19.67 25.55 -26.38
CA THR A 134 -19.11 25.52 -25.03
C THR A 134 -19.82 24.44 -24.22
N PRO A 135 -19.12 23.38 -23.77
CA PRO A 135 -19.71 22.37 -22.90
C PRO A 135 -20.25 22.95 -21.60
N SER A 136 -21.36 22.41 -21.13
CA SER A 136 -21.87 22.70 -19.79
C SER A 136 -20.92 22.11 -18.73
N PRO A 137 -20.78 22.74 -17.54
CA PRO A 137 -19.96 22.20 -16.44
C PRO A 137 -20.36 20.79 -15.96
N TYR A 138 -21.56 20.34 -16.31
CA TYR A 138 -22.09 19.02 -15.94
C TYR A 138 -21.82 17.94 -17.00
N GLU A 139 -21.43 18.34 -18.21
CA GLU A 139 -21.07 17.41 -19.27
C GLU A 139 -19.65 16.90 -19.04
N ASN A 140 -19.45 15.59 -19.20
CA ASN A 140 -18.15 14.95 -19.07
C ASN A 140 -17.85 14.14 -20.34
N GLY A 141 -16.58 14.09 -20.72
CA GLY A 141 -16.10 13.28 -21.84
C GLY A 141 -16.49 13.85 -23.20
N VAL A 142 -16.82 15.14 -23.28
CA VAL A 142 -17.10 15.83 -24.56
C VAL A 142 -15.83 15.88 -25.41
N TRP A 143 -14.70 16.21 -24.80
CA TRP A 143 -13.42 16.30 -25.50
C TRP A 143 -12.88 14.94 -25.89
N LYS A 144 -13.14 13.89 -25.10
CA LYS A 144 -12.80 12.52 -25.50
C LYS A 144 -13.58 12.10 -26.75
N ARG A 145 -14.89 12.37 -26.79
CA ARG A 145 -15.72 12.06 -27.98
C ARG A 145 -15.20 12.79 -29.21
N HIS A 146 -14.95 14.09 -29.08
CA HIS A 146 -14.40 14.91 -30.16
C HIS A 146 -13.00 14.45 -30.64
N PHE A 147 -12.20 13.83 -29.76
CA PHE A 147 -10.90 13.29 -30.16
C PHE A 147 -11.01 12.00 -31.00
N ILE A 148 -12.10 11.23 -30.81
CA ILE A 148 -12.30 9.92 -31.43
C ILE A 148 -13.06 10.03 -32.76
N GLU A 149 -14.01 10.98 -32.84
CA GLU A 149 -14.85 11.28 -34.00
C GLU A 149 -14.13 12.18 -35.02
#